data_AF-A0A381WBT0-F1
#
_entry.id   AF-A0A381WBT0-F1
#
_cell.length_a   1.000
_cell.length_b   1.000
_cell.length_c   1.000
_cell.angle_alpha   90.00
_cell.angle_beta   90.00
_cell.angle_gamma   90.00
#
_symmetry.space_group_name_H-M   'P 1'
#
loop_
_entity.id
_entity.type
_entity.pdbx_description
1 polymer ?
#
loop_
_entity_poly.entity_id
_entity_poly.type
_entity_poly.pdbx_seq_one_letter_code
_entity_poly.pdbx_strand_id
1 'polypeptide(L)'
;MVLSSAVVRSYFIGAIALNNKLVVVSDDSFSLYHESVGVRSLRSQYLPTVFSEEFFPETFNRSKSKYVQSLASSLAGDRPRVIFTEGSLEEHVPRSVLSEKDTSFRVQINDRLLISDIMKSLYGYGYDENIEAKNIGE
;
A
#
# COMPACT_ATOMS: atom_id res chain seq x y z
N MET A 1 -9.05 29.66 -4.86
CA MET A 1 -8.85 29.16 -6.23
C MET A 1 -9.35 27.73 -6.27
N VAL A 2 -10.43 27.44 -7.01
CA VAL A 2 -10.98 26.08 -7.11
C VAL A 2 -10.44 25.47 -8.39
N LEU A 3 -9.57 24.47 -8.27
CA LEU A 3 -9.10 23.67 -9.41
C LEU A 3 -10.24 22.70 -9.79
N SER A 4 -11.10 23.13 -10.71
CA SER A 4 -12.36 22.43 -11.02
C SER A 4 -12.18 21.18 -11.87
N SER A 5 -11.06 21.06 -12.60
CA SER A 5 -10.76 19.89 -13.43
C SER A 5 -9.78 18.93 -12.75
N ALA A 6 -10.19 17.68 -12.65
CA ALA A 6 -9.40 16.47 -12.40
C ALA A 6 -7.97 16.52 -12.99
N VAL A 7 -7.89 16.80 -14.30
CA VAL A 7 -6.64 16.85 -15.05
C VAL A 7 -5.72 17.95 -14.53
N VAL A 8 -6.27 19.12 -14.25
CA VAL A 8 -5.51 20.26 -13.73
C VAL A 8 -4.95 19.93 -12.34
N ARG A 9 -5.77 19.35 -11.45
CA ARG A 9 -5.31 18.91 -10.12
C ARG A 9 -4.14 17.92 -10.22
N SER A 10 -4.24 16.94 -11.12
CA SER A 10 -3.19 15.95 -11.36
C SER A 10 -1.87 16.59 -11.83
N TYR A 11 -1.93 17.60 -12.70
CA TYR A 11 -0.72 18.35 -13.11
C TYR A 11 -0.10 19.16 -11.98
N PHE A 12 -0.91 19.81 -11.13
CA PHE A 12 -0.41 20.56 -9.97
C PHE A 12 0.27 19.65 -8.95
N ILE A 13 -0.39 18.56 -8.57
CA ILE A 13 0.16 17.51 -7.70
C ILE A 13 1.47 17.00 -8.31
N GLY A 14 1.46 16.76 -9.61
CA GLY A 14 2.62 16.26 -10.30
C GLY A 14 3.80 17.21 -10.34
N ALA A 15 3.57 18.51 -10.58
CA ALA A 15 4.60 19.53 -10.57
C ALA A 15 5.29 19.65 -9.19
N ILE A 16 4.51 19.57 -8.11
CA ILE A 16 5.05 19.59 -6.73
C ILE A 16 5.91 18.34 -6.48
N ALA A 17 5.45 17.18 -6.94
CA ALA A 17 6.10 15.89 -6.75
C ALA A 17 7.39 15.68 -7.58
N LEU A 18 7.70 16.59 -8.52
CA LEU A 18 8.97 16.57 -9.25
C LEU A 18 10.17 16.80 -8.33
N ASN A 19 10.00 17.56 -7.25
CA ASN A 19 11.09 17.88 -6.32
C ASN A 19 10.82 17.45 -4.87
N ASN A 20 9.60 16.99 -4.56
CA ASN A 20 9.20 16.66 -3.19
C ASN A 20 8.54 15.28 -3.13
N LYS A 21 8.63 14.62 -1.96
CA LYS A 21 7.68 13.57 -1.58
C LYS A 21 6.42 14.25 -1.09
N LEU A 22 5.26 13.78 -1.52
CA LEU A 22 3.97 14.40 -1.26
C LEU A 22 2.97 13.37 -0.74
N VAL A 23 2.19 13.77 0.26
CA VAL A 23 0.98 13.05 0.68
C VAL A 23 -0.22 13.93 0.34
N VAL A 24 -1.14 13.40 -0.46
CA VAL A 24 -2.38 14.06 -0.87
C VAL A 24 -3.51 13.44 -0.04
N VAL A 25 -4.08 14.24 0.85
CA VAL A 25 -5.23 13.85 1.68
C VAL A 25 -6.50 14.45 1.08
N SER A 26 -7.45 13.60 0.73
CA SER A 26 -8.71 13.99 0.09
C SER A 26 -9.73 12.87 0.22
N ASP A 27 -11.01 13.20 0.38
CA ASP A 27 -12.12 12.23 0.34
C ASP A 27 -12.27 11.57 -1.04
N ASP A 28 -11.68 12.17 -2.08
CA ASP A 28 -11.68 11.69 -3.47
C ASP A 28 -10.29 11.14 -3.89
N SER A 29 -9.49 10.67 -2.93
CA SER A 29 -8.10 10.26 -3.17
C SER A 29 -7.96 9.11 -4.15
N PHE A 30 -8.87 8.13 -4.10
CA PHE A 30 -8.91 7.04 -5.07
C PHE A 30 -9.07 7.53 -6.52
N SER A 31 -9.99 8.47 -6.76
CA SER A 31 -10.20 9.04 -8.10
C SER A 31 -8.98 9.86 -8.53
N LEU A 32 -8.45 10.70 -7.65
CA LEU A 32 -7.24 11.50 -7.93
C LEU A 32 -6.01 10.63 -8.23
N TYR A 33 -5.86 9.51 -7.53
CA TYR A 33 -4.83 8.52 -7.82
C TYR A 33 -4.97 7.98 -9.24
N HIS A 34 -6.17 7.54 -9.63
CA HIS A 34 -6.45 6.99 -10.96
C HIS A 34 -6.24 8.01 -12.08
N GLU A 35 -6.65 9.26 -11.85
CA GLU A 35 -6.43 10.37 -12.79
C GLU A 35 -4.93 10.69 -12.96
N SER A 36 -4.14 10.50 -11.89
CA SER A 36 -2.70 10.74 -11.88
C SER A 36 -1.86 9.64 -12.54
N VAL A 37 -2.44 8.46 -12.82
CA VAL A 37 -1.74 7.33 -13.48
C VAL A 37 -1.18 7.71 -14.85
N GLY A 38 -1.77 8.70 -15.52
CA GLY A 38 -1.31 9.21 -16.81
C GLY A 38 0.06 9.91 -16.77
N VAL A 39 0.54 10.35 -15.60
CA VAL A 39 1.80 11.10 -15.47
C VAL A 39 2.98 10.15 -15.21
N ARG A 40 3.52 9.58 -16.30
CA ARG A 40 4.58 8.54 -16.27
C ARG A 40 5.83 8.87 -15.45
N SER A 41 6.14 10.16 -15.25
CA SER A 41 7.32 10.60 -14.48
C SER A 41 7.16 10.44 -12.96
N LEU A 42 5.94 10.16 -12.48
CA LEU A 42 5.63 10.10 -11.06
C LEU A 42 5.17 8.70 -10.68
N ARG A 43 5.86 8.14 -9.69
CA ARG A 43 5.37 6.93 -9.03
C ARG A 43 4.44 7.35 -7.90
N SER A 44 3.17 7.23 -8.21
CA SER A 44 2.07 7.45 -7.29
C SER A 44 1.63 6.14 -6.66
N GLN A 45 1.11 6.21 -5.44
CA GLN A 45 0.49 5.10 -4.76
C GLN A 45 -0.78 5.55 -4.05
N TYR A 46 -1.75 4.65 -3.97
CA TYR A 46 -2.96 4.85 -3.20
C TYR A 46 -2.89 4.03 -1.90
N LEU A 47 -2.95 4.71 -0.77
CA LEU A 47 -3.05 4.11 0.56
C LEU A 47 -4.51 4.24 1.01
N PRO A 48 -5.32 3.16 0.89
CA PRO A 48 -6.69 3.21 1.38
C PRO A 48 -6.69 3.43 2.90
N THR A 49 -7.77 3.95 3.47
CA THR A 49 -7.97 3.94 4.92
C THR A 49 -8.29 2.52 5.39
N VAL A 50 -7.91 2.16 6.62
CA VAL A 50 -8.40 0.91 7.24
C VAL A 50 -9.90 1.07 7.48
N PHE A 51 -10.72 0.52 6.58
CA PHE A 51 -12.16 0.45 6.81
C PHE A 51 -12.42 -0.46 8.01
N SER A 52 -13.30 -0.01 8.92
CA SER A 52 -13.79 -0.86 10.00
C SER A 52 -14.46 -2.11 9.42
N GLU A 53 -14.36 -3.23 10.14
CA GLU A 53 -14.92 -4.53 9.77
C GLU A 53 -16.44 -4.50 9.48
N GLU A 54 -17.13 -3.42 9.86
CA GLU A 54 -18.59 -3.27 9.73
C GLU A 54 -19.11 -3.20 8.29
N PHE A 55 -18.30 -2.85 7.30
CA PHE A 55 -18.79 -2.62 5.92
C PHE A 55 -18.54 -3.76 4.94
N PHE A 56 -17.79 -4.79 5.31
CA PHE A 56 -17.51 -5.94 4.44
C PHE A 56 -17.70 -7.26 5.21
N PRO A 57 -18.35 -8.29 4.62
CA PRO A 57 -18.42 -9.61 5.23
C PRO A 57 -17.00 -10.12 5.55
N GLU A 58 -16.82 -10.90 6.62
CA GLU A 58 -15.50 -11.45 7.02
C GLU A 58 -14.76 -12.16 5.87
N THR A 59 -15.50 -12.75 4.93
CA THR A 59 -14.99 -13.37 3.70
C THR A 59 -14.32 -12.39 2.72
N PHE A 60 -14.47 -11.08 2.94
CA PHE A 60 -13.88 -9.98 2.18
C PHE A 60 -12.83 -9.19 2.99
N ASN A 61 -12.11 -9.84 3.91
CA ASN A 61 -10.92 -9.31 4.61
C ASN A 61 -9.76 -8.85 3.69
N ARG A 62 -9.99 -8.78 2.37
CA ARG A 62 -9.15 -8.19 1.33
C ARG A 62 -8.81 -6.72 1.58
N SER A 63 -9.64 -5.97 2.31
CA SER A 63 -9.36 -4.56 2.61
C SER A 63 -8.11 -4.42 3.49
N LYS A 64 -7.99 -5.25 4.54
CA LYS A 64 -6.84 -5.22 5.44
C LYS A 64 -5.57 -5.73 4.77
N SER A 65 -5.63 -6.81 4.00
CA SER A 65 -4.43 -7.31 3.30
C SER A 65 -3.95 -6.35 2.20
N LYS A 66 -4.87 -5.70 1.47
CA LYS A 66 -4.52 -4.62 0.53
C LYS A 66 -3.97 -3.38 1.23
N TYR A 67 -4.54 -3.00 2.38
CA TYR A 67 -4.01 -1.92 3.21
C TYR A 67 -2.58 -2.21 3.65
N VAL A 68 -2.34 -3.38 4.25
CA VAL A 68 -1.02 -3.81 4.72
C VAL A 68 -0.03 -3.89 3.56
N GLN A 69 -0.42 -4.45 2.43
CA GLN A 69 0.42 -4.50 1.23
C GLN A 69 0.73 -3.10 0.70
N SER A 70 -0.26 -2.21 0.63
CA SER A 70 -0.06 -0.84 0.15
C SER A 70 0.81 -0.04 1.12
N LEU A 71 0.59 -0.18 2.43
CA LEU A 71 1.40 0.44 3.47
C LEU A 71 2.86 -0.04 3.39
N ALA A 72 3.09 -1.35 3.33
CA ALA A 72 4.42 -1.93 3.17
C ALA A 72 5.11 -1.44 1.88
N SER A 73 4.37 -1.39 0.77
CA SER A 73 4.90 -0.90 -0.51
C SER A 73 5.19 0.61 -0.49
N SER A 74 4.44 1.39 0.29
CA SER A 74 4.65 2.83 0.46
C SER A 74 5.93 3.16 1.23
N LEU A 75 6.45 2.20 1.98
CA LEU A 75 7.63 2.36 2.83
C LEU A 75 8.88 1.72 2.22
N ALA A 76 8.72 0.95 1.14
CA ALA A 76 9.81 0.25 0.47
C ALA A 76 10.68 1.22 -0.35
N GLY A 77 11.62 1.88 0.32
CA GLY A 77 12.69 2.66 -0.30
C GLY A 77 12.24 4.00 -0.88
N ASP A 78 12.78 4.36 -2.05
CA ASP A 78 12.68 5.74 -2.56
C ASP A 78 11.39 6.05 -3.33
N ARG A 79 10.40 5.17 -3.23
CA ARG A 79 9.14 5.18 -3.99
C ARG A 79 8.02 4.72 -3.06
N PRO A 80 6.84 5.35 -3.06
CA PRO A 80 6.32 6.35 -4.00
C PRO A 80 6.79 7.79 -3.71
N ARG A 81 6.66 8.66 -4.72
CA ARG A 81 6.82 10.11 -4.57
C ARG A 81 5.52 10.80 -4.17
N VAL A 82 4.38 10.21 -4.51
CA VAL A 82 3.06 10.72 -4.14
C VAL A 82 2.25 9.59 -3.51
N ILE A 83 1.74 9.82 -2.31
CA ILE A 83 0.76 8.95 -1.66
C ILE A 83 -0.57 9.66 -1.65
N PHE A 84 -1.62 9.02 -2.16
CA PHE A 84 -3.00 9.47 -2.09
C PHE A 84 -3.71 8.69 -0.99
N THR A 85 -4.46 9.36 -0.12
CA THR A 85 -5.19 8.71 0.97
C THR A 85 -6.40 9.52 1.42
N GLU A 86 -7.51 8.84 1.69
CA GLU A 86 -8.66 9.37 2.43
C GLU A 86 -8.41 9.31 3.94
N GLY A 87 -7.34 8.65 4.38
CA GLY A 87 -7.03 8.42 5.79
C GLY A 87 -6.54 9.67 6.51
N SER A 88 -6.80 9.71 7.82
CA SER A 88 -6.24 10.74 8.68
C SER A 88 -4.73 10.56 8.82
N LEU A 89 -3.97 11.66 8.78
CA LEU A 89 -2.55 11.64 9.11
C LEU A 89 -2.28 11.31 10.59
N GLU A 90 -3.32 11.32 11.42
CA GLU A 90 -3.27 10.94 12.82
C GLU A 90 -3.54 9.44 13.04
N GLU A 91 -3.78 8.66 11.97
CA GLU A 91 -4.01 7.23 12.06
C GLU A 91 -2.78 6.53 12.65
N HIS A 92 -3.01 5.79 13.75
CA HIS A 92 -1.94 5.04 14.40
C HIS A 92 -1.54 3.82 13.56
N VAL A 93 -0.28 3.80 13.12
CA VAL A 93 0.31 2.64 12.43
C VAL A 93 1.18 1.82 13.40
N PRO A 94 1.28 0.48 13.22
CA PRO A 94 2.14 -0.35 14.04
C PRO A 94 3.60 0.14 14.00
N ARG A 95 4.26 0.26 15.15
CA ARG A 95 5.64 0.75 15.23
C ARG A 95 6.64 -0.09 14.43
N SER A 96 6.35 -1.39 14.25
CA SER A 96 7.14 -2.30 13.42
C SER A 96 7.22 -1.86 11.96
N VAL A 97 6.20 -1.15 11.46
CA VAL A 97 6.15 -0.61 10.10
C VAL A 97 7.15 0.53 9.90
N LEU A 98 7.47 1.27 10.97
CA LEU A 98 8.45 2.36 10.97
C LEU A 98 9.87 1.89 11.28
N SER A 99 10.06 0.60 11.54
CA SER A 99 11.36 0.04 11.89
C SER A 99 12.21 -0.15 10.63
N GLU A 100 13.45 0.34 10.66
CA GLU A 100 14.44 0.06 9.60
C GLU A 100 14.90 -1.40 9.55
N LYS A 101 14.50 -2.22 10.53
CA LYS A 101 14.79 -3.66 10.50
C LYS A 101 14.03 -4.32 9.35
N ASP A 102 14.79 -4.77 8.36
CA ASP A 102 14.27 -5.61 7.30
C ASP A 102 13.92 -6.99 7.86
N THR A 103 12.62 -7.19 8.13
CA THR A 103 12.07 -8.50 8.50
C THR A 103 11.52 -9.25 7.28
N SER A 104 11.93 -8.89 6.05
CA SER A 104 11.47 -9.58 4.85
C SER A 104 12.06 -10.99 4.78
N PHE A 105 11.22 -11.96 4.42
CA PHE A 105 11.68 -13.27 3.95
C PHE A 105 11.81 -13.21 2.42
N ARG A 106 13.00 -13.49 1.91
CA ARG A 106 13.31 -13.40 0.48
C ARG A 106 13.64 -14.78 -0.05
N VAL A 107 12.99 -15.16 -1.15
CA VAL A 107 13.24 -16.41 -1.88
C VAL A 107 13.73 -16.06 -3.27
N GLN A 108 14.84 -16.65 -3.68
CA GLN A 108 15.45 -16.48 -4.99
C GLN A 108 15.46 -17.79 -5.79
N ILE A 109 15.63 -17.65 -7.11
CA ILE A 109 15.78 -18.81 -7.99
C ILE A 109 17.07 -19.55 -7.58
N ASN A 110 16.96 -20.88 -7.45
CA ASN A 110 18.01 -21.81 -7.01
C ASN A 110 18.29 -21.85 -5.49
N ASP A 111 17.49 -21.17 -4.65
CA ASP A 111 17.59 -21.36 -3.21
C ASP A 111 17.23 -22.81 -2.84
N ARG A 112 18.04 -23.42 -1.96
CA ARG A 112 17.74 -24.72 -1.37
C ARG A 112 17.02 -24.49 -0.05
N LEU A 113 15.70 -24.56 -0.09
CA LEU A 113 14.84 -24.28 1.06
C LEU A 113 14.13 -25.54 1.53
N LEU A 114 14.03 -25.71 2.85
CA LEU A 114 13.17 -26.72 3.44
C LEU A 114 11.75 -26.18 3.53
N ILE A 115 10.79 -26.93 2.98
CA ILE A 115 9.37 -26.55 3.00
C ILE A 115 8.89 -26.30 4.43
N SER A 116 9.30 -27.13 5.40
CA SER A 116 8.95 -26.97 6.81
C SER A 116 9.36 -25.62 7.39
N ASP A 117 10.55 -25.13 7.03
CA ASP A 117 11.10 -23.89 7.56
C ASP A 117 10.42 -22.68 6.91
N ILE A 118 10.09 -22.79 5.62
CA ILE A 118 9.29 -21.79 4.91
C ILE A 118 7.91 -21.70 5.56
N MET A 119 7.21 -22.82 5.75
CA MET A 119 5.87 -22.83 6.35
C MET A 119 5.88 -22.22 7.75
N LYS A 120 6.86 -22.59 8.58
CA LYS A 120 7.02 -21.99 9.92
C LYS A 120 7.22 -20.48 9.86
N SER A 121 7.98 -20.00 8.88
CA SER A 121 8.21 -18.56 8.68
C SER A 121 6.93 -17.84 8.23
N LEU A 122 6.18 -18.42 7.29
CA LEU A 122 4.90 -17.88 6.80
C LEU A 122 3.85 -17.80 7.91
N TYR A 123 3.69 -18.85 8.72
CA TYR A 123 2.82 -18.80 9.90
C TYR A 123 3.26 -17.74 10.91
N GLY A 124 4.58 -17.58 11.10
CA GLY A 124 5.13 -16.53 11.96
C GLY A 124 4.81 -15.11 11.48
N TYR A 125 4.58 -14.93 10.18
CA TYR A 125 4.15 -13.65 9.59
C TYR A 125 2.63 -13.49 9.51
N GLY A 126 1.87 -14.52 9.91
CA GLY A 126 0.40 -14.50 9.91
C GLY A 126 -0.22 -14.79 8.55
N TYR A 127 0.46 -15.55 7.69
CA TYR A 127 -0.17 -16.13 6.49
C TYR A 127 -1.06 -17.30 6.87
N ASP A 128 -2.22 -17.40 6.21
CA ASP A 128 -3.23 -18.42 6.43
C ASP A 128 -3.10 -19.55 5.40
N GLU A 129 -2.97 -20.80 5.85
CA GLU A 129 -2.87 -21.93 4.93
C GLU A 129 -4.20 -22.19 4.20
N ASN A 130 -4.12 -22.34 2.88
CA ASN A 130 -5.26 -22.67 2.03
C ASN A 130 -4.90 -23.75 1.01
N ILE A 131 -5.90 -24.56 0.60
CA ILE A 131 -5.72 -25.59 -0.45
C ILE A 131 -5.33 -24.93 -1.77
N GLU A 132 -5.83 -23.71 -2.02
CA GLU A 132 -5.50 -22.91 -3.19
C GLU A 132 -5.44 -21.44 -2.77
N ALA A 133 -4.27 -20.81 -2.90
CA ALA A 133 -4.07 -19.40 -2.60
C ALA A 133 -4.75 -18.52 -3.68
N LYS A 134 -5.79 -17.79 -3.28
CA LYS A 134 -6.58 -16.89 -4.14
C LYS A 134 -6.49 -15.44 -3.69
N ASN A 135 -6.09 -15.21 -2.45
CA ASN A 135 -6.02 -13.89 -1.83
C ASN A 135 -4.62 -13.61 -1.28
N ILE A 136 -4.32 -12.33 -1.09
CA ILE A 136 -3.07 -11.90 -0.44
C ILE A 136 -3.19 -12.21 1.05
N GLY A 137 -2.16 -12.88 1.59
CA GLY A 137 -2.12 -13.34 2.98
C GLY A 137 -2.49 -14.82 3.14
N GLU A 138 -2.83 -15.51 2.04
CA GLU A 138 -2.94 -16.98 1.97
C GLU A 138 -1.65 -17.64 1.48
#